data_AF-A0A977PY36-F1
#
_entry.id   AF-A0A977PY36-F1
#
_cell.length_a   1.000
_cell.length_b   1.000
_cell.length_c   1.000
_cell.angle_alpha   90.00
_cell.angle_beta   90.00
_cell.angle_gamma   90.00
#
_symmetry.space_group_name_H-M   'P 1'
#
loop_
_entity.id
_entity.type
_entity.pdbx_description
1 polymer ?
#
loop_
_entity_poly.entity_id
_entity_poly.type
_entity_poly.pdbx_seq_one_letter_code
_entity_poly.pdbx_strand_id
1 'polypeptide(L)'
;MLSVPAQALNITYTFDSSFDGQSSVSQTVGGVTGTFFGINRNSGSDSGKFSATANGIFLDSPEFAGNQFNISFNQAVKFLSYGVTKSFIASGRTATFDLSNPNGTGSTGNNLASVGTFNLNNQFTLSAGQTSTLTASLSNPILDTAQIQSITVDYTPTAVPWETDALPVVGSTILFGLGVWGKRKFAKPLQK
;
A
#
# COMPACT_ATOMS: atom_id res chain seq x y z
N MET A 1 1.82 31.47 9.75
CA MET A 1 2.85 30.45 9.49
C MET A 1 2.36 29.61 8.32
N LEU A 2 3.14 29.49 7.23
CA LEU A 2 2.76 28.63 6.10
C LEU A 2 2.96 27.17 6.51
N SER A 3 1.90 26.35 6.47
CA SER A 3 2.09 24.90 6.49
C SER A 3 2.85 24.51 5.23
N VAL A 4 3.93 23.73 5.40
CA VAL A 4 4.59 23.12 4.25
C VAL A 4 3.58 22.14 3.64
N PRO A 5 3.24 22.26 2.34
CA PRO A 5 2.31 21.32 1.72
C PRO A 5 2.91 19.92 1.82
N ALA A 6 2.07 18.95 2.21
CA ALA A 6 2.47 17.55 2.27
C ALA A 6 2.95 17.12 0.88
N GLN A 7 4.20 16.65 0.81
CA GLN A 7 4.76 16.13 -0.43
C GLN A 7 4.31 14.69 -0.64
N ALA A 8 3.93 14.38 -1.87
CA ALA A 8 3.61 13.03 -2.29
C ALA A 8 4.87 12.16 -2.22
N LEU A 9 4.74 10.96 -1.66
CA LEU A 9 5.80 9.99 -1.46
C LEU A 9 5.53 8.75 -2.30
N ASN A 10 6.48 8.43 -3.18
CA ASN A 10 6.44 7.17 -3.91
C ASN A 10 6.91 6.04 -3.01
N ILE A 11 6.05 5.05 -2.83
CA ILE A 11 6.28 3.86 -2.02
C ILE A 11 6.26 2.64 -2.92
N THR A 12 7.37 1.89 -2.93
CA THR A 12 7.50 0.64 -3.66
C THR A 12 7.55 -0.52 -2.68
N TYR A 13 6.61 -1.45 -2.84
CA TYR A 13 6.60 -2.74 -2.17
C TYR A 13 7.29 -3.76 -3.08
N THR A 14 8.17 -4.57 -2.53
CA THR A 14 8.90 -5.61 -3.26
C THR A 14 8.60 -6.97 -2.66
N PHE A 15 8.60 -8.01 -3.50
CA PHE A 15 8.32 -9.37 -3.07
C PHE A 15 9.49 -10.29 -3.41
N ASP A 16 9.87 -11.12 -2.44
CA ASP A 16 10.91 -12.13 -2.56
C ASP A 16 10.46 -13.46 -1.92
N SER A 17 11.37 -14.44 -1.86
CA SER A 17 11.09 -15.78 -1.33
C SER A 17 10.78 -15.81 0.17
N SER A 18 10.97 -14.72 0.93
CA SER A 18 10.60 -14.68 2.35
C SER A 18 9.09 -14.78 2.58
N PHE A 19 8.30 -14.52 1.53
CA PHE A 19 6.84 -14.58 1.57
C PHE A 19 6.26 -15.94 1.15
N ASP A 20 7.10 -16.91 0.80
CA ASP A 20 6.65 -18.22 0.32
C ASP A 20 5.86 -18.97 1.41
N GLY A 21 4.73 -19.57 1.01
CA GLY A 21 3.83 -20.31 1.88
C GLY A 21 2.97 -19.46 2.82
N GLN A 22 3.10 -18.13 2.84
CA GLN A 22 2.26 -17.25 3.65
C GLN A 22 0.85 -17.13 3.05
N SER A 23 -0.20 -16.96 3.85
CA SER A 23 -1.56 -16.71 3.32
C SER A 23 -1.86 -15.23 3.02
N SER A 24 -1.05 -14.34 3.60
CA SER A 24 -1.18 -12.89 3.52
C SER A 24 0.18 -12.26 3.79
N VAL A 25 0.53 -11.23 3.04
CA VAL A 25 1.76 -10.45 3.25
C VAL A 25 1.35 -9.03 3.61
N SER A 26 1.85 -8.52 4.74
CA SER A 26 1.70 -7.13 5.11
C SER A 26 3.07 -6.49 5.23
N GLN A 27 3.29 -5.42 4.47
CA GLN A 27 4.55 -4.66 4.48
C GLN A 27 4.24 -3.21 4.83
N THR A 28 5.07 -2.61 5.70
CA THR A 28 4.97 -1.20 6.04
C THR A 28 6.18 -0.46 5.48
N VAL A 29 5.94 0.47 4.57
CA VAL A 29 6.99 1.29 3.93
C VAL A 29 6.53 2.75 4.01
N GLY A 30 7.38 3.64 4.52
CA GLY A 30 7.04 5.07 4.64
C GLY A 30 5.81 5.35 5.52
N GLY A 31 5.48 4.46 6.47
CA GLY A 31 4.28 4.59 7.33
C GLY A 31 2.97 4.12 6.69
N VAL A 32 3.00 3.68 5.43
CA VAL A 32 1.86 3.04 4.76
C VAL A 32 2.04 1.53 4.82
N THR A 33 1.01 0.84 5.29
CA THR A 33 0.94 -0.63 5.32
C THR A 33 0.13 -1.10 4.13
N GLY A 34 0.80 -1.76 3.19
CA GLY A 34 0.17 -2.53 2.13
C GLY A 34 -0.09 -3.95 2.61
N THR A 35 -1.32 -4.43 2.42
CA THR A 35 -1.71 -5.82 2.66
C THR A 35 -2.05 -6.47 1.35
N PHE A 36 -1.47 -7.63 1.17
CA PHE A 36 -1.48 -8.40 -0.06
C PHE A 36 -2.00 -9.78 0.30
N PHE A 37 -2.91 -10.35 -0.51
CA PHE A 37 -3.33 -11.73 -0.32
C PHE A 37 -3.79 -12.39 -1.62
N GLY A 38 -3.33 -13.62 -1.82
CA GLY A 38 -3.72 -14.43 -2.96
C GLY A 38 -5.17 -14.91 -2.82
N ILE A 39 -5.95 -14.77 -3.89
CA ILE A 39 -7.22 -15.46 -4.06
C ILE A 39 -6.92 -16.63 -5.00
N ASN A 40 -6.65 -17.81 -4.43
CA ASN A 40 -6.67 -19.03 -5.23
C ASN A 40 -7.52 -20.09 -4.54
N ARG A 41 -8.56 -20.56 -5.22
CA ARG A 41 -9.47 -21.61 -4.76
C ARG A 41 -9.45 -22.74 -5.78
N ASN A 42 -8.65 -23.78 -5.53
CA ASN A 42 -9.24 -25.11 -5.38
C ASN A 42 -8.30 -26.16 -4.75
N SER A 43 -8.89 -26.84 -3.76
CA SER A 43 -8.64 -28.20 -3.22
C SER A 43 -7.21 -28.66 -2.89
N GLY A 44 -6.82 -28.45 -1.63
CA GLY A 44 -5.75 -29.18 -0.96
C GLY A 44 -4.74 -28.24 -0.29
N SER A 45 -4.79 -28.16 1.05
CA SER A 45 -3.89 -27.50 2.04
C SER A 45 -3.30 -26.10 1.80
N ASP A 46 -3.24 -25.59 0.57
CA ASP A 46 -2.44 -24.43 0.16
C ASP A 46 -3.23 -23.40 -0.66
N SER A 47 -4.56 -23.56 -0.76
CA SER A 47 -5.45 -22.58 -1.38
C SER A 47 -5.35 -21.22 -0.66
N GLY A 48 -4.86 -20.20 -1.38
CA GLY A 48 -4.70 -18.83 -0.85
C GLY A 48 -3.32 -18.51 -0.30
N LYS A 49 -2.35 -19.44 -0.38
CA LYS A 49 -0.95 -19.14 -0.05
C LYS A 49 -0.23 -18.44 -1.20
N PHE A 50 0.65 -17.52 -0.85
CA PHE A 50 1.67 -16.97 -1.72
C PHE A 50 2.63 -18.09 -2.07
N SER A 51 2.83 -18.32 -3.36
CA SER A 51 4.05 -18.98 -3.80
C SER A 51 4.99 -17.88 -4.26
N ALA A 52 6.13 -17.73 -3.59
CA ALA A 52 7.08 -16.67 -3.87
C ALA A 52 8.48 -17.24 -4.08
N THR A 53 9.21 -16.66 -5.02
CA THR A 53 10.62 -16.98 -5.25
C THR A 53 11.46 -15.74 -5.00
N ALA A 54 12.78 -15.87 -5.12
CA ALA A 54 13.69 -14.73 -5.11
C ALA A 54 13.32 -13.61 -6.11
N ASN A 55 12.48 -13.93 -7.10
CA ASN A 55 12.12 -13.03 -8.20
C ASN A 55 10.70 -12.44 -8.10
N GLY A 56 9.89 -12.83 -7.10
CA GLY A 56 8.54 -12.31 -6.89
C GLY A 56 7.49 -13.35 -6.55
N ILE A 57 6.23 -12.92 -6.52
CA ILE A 57 5.05 -13.76 -6.22
C ILE A 57 4.50 -14.34 -7.52
N PHE A 58 4.33 -15.65 -7.56
CA PHE A 58 3.71 -16.33 -8.68
C PHE A 58 2.26 -15.93 -8.89
N LEU A 59 1.93 -15.69 -10.15
CA LEU A 59 0.58 -15.60 -10.67
C LEU A 59 0.28 -16.88 -11.48
N ASP A 60 0.58 -18.04 -10.90
CA ASP A 60 0.54 -19.36 -11.58
C ASP A 60 -0.86 -19.97 -11.55
N SER A 61 -1.45 -20.29 -12.71
CA SER A 61 -2.88 -20.62 -12.84
C SER A 61 -3.10 -22.12 -12.68
N PRO A 62 -3.83 -22.59 -11.64
CA PRO A 62 -4.36 -23.94 -11.69
C PRO A 62 -5.57 -23.92 -12.63
N GLU A 63 -5.34 -24.35 -13.87
CA GLU A 63 -6.25 -24.80 -14.95
C GLU A 63 -7.59 -24.10 -15.24
N PHE A 64 -8.27 -23.36 -14.34
CA PHE A 64 -9.67 -22.96 -14.54
C PHE A 64 -10.10 -21.58 -13.96
N ALA A 65 -9.22 -20.78 -13.37
CA ALA A 65 -9.51 -19.36 -13.13
C ALA A 65 -8.19 -18.58 -13.02
N GLY A 66 -8.09 -17.45 -13.71
CA GLY A 66 -6.94 -16.56 -13.60
C GLY A 66 -6.68 -16.18 -12.15
N ASN A 67 -5.40 -16.13 -11.74
CA ASN A 67 -5.06 -15.80 -10.36
C ASN A 67 -5.44 -14.37 -10.07
N GLN A 68 -6.20 -14.24 -9.00
CA GLN A 68 -6.60 -12.95 -8.46
C GLN A 68 -5.74 -12.69 -7.23
N PHE A 69 -5.27 -11.46 -7.13
CA PHE A 69 -4.44 -11.00 -6.04
C PHE A 69 -5.05 -9.74 -5.47
N ASN A 70 -5.43 -9.79 -4.20
CA ASN A 70 -6.02 -8.65 -3.54
C ASN A 70 -4.94 -7.78 -2.90
N ILE A 71 -5.15 -6.47 -3.04
CA ILE A 71 -4.26 -5.42 -2.58
C ILE A 71 -5.12 -4.42 -1.81
N SER A 72 -4.71 -4.08 -0.60
CA SER A 72 -5.31 -3.01 0.19
C SER A 72 -4.24 -2.23 0.94
N PHE A 73 -4.56 -0.99 1.30
CA PHE A 73 -3.67 -0.12 2.06
C PHE A 73 -4.38 0.44 3.28
N ASN A 74 -3.65 0.63 4.37
CA ASN A 74 -4.18 1.30 5.57
C ASN A 74 -4.41 2.81 5.37
N GLN A 75 -3.92 3.37 4.27
CA GLN A 75 -4.07 4.78 3.89
C GLN A 75 -4.58 4.89 2.46
N ALA A 76 -5.15 6.05 2.10
CA ALA A 76 -5.49 6.31 0.71
C ALA A 76 -4.21 6.47 -0.12
N VAL A 77 -4.13 5.77 -1.25
CA VAL A 77 -2.96 5.79 -2.14
C VAL A 77 -3.38 5.87 -3.59
N LYS A 78 -2.51 6.41 -4.44
CA LYS A 78 -2.69 6.40 -5.89
C LYS A 78 -1.80 5.33 -6.49
N PHE A 79 -2.38 4.37 -7.21
CA PHE A 79 -1.57 3.36 -7.89
C PHE A 79 -0.79 3.97 -9.04
N LEU A 80 0.51 3.72 -9.09
CA LEU A 80 1.40 4.23 -10.14
C LEU A 80 1.82 3.14 -11.13
N SER A 81 2.29 1.99 -10.61
CA SER A 81 2.80 0.92 -11.44
C SER A 81 2.89 -0.40 -10.69
N TYR A 82 3.05 -1.49 -11.42
CA TYR A 82 3.48 -2.77 -10.89
C TYR A 82 4.49 -3.42 -11.83
N GLY A 83 5.43 -4.17 -11.25
CA GLY A 83 6.47 -4.89 -11.98
C GLY A 83 6.08 -6.35 -12.15
N VAL A 84 6.07 -6.86 -13.38
CA VAL A 84 5.87 -8.29 -13.65
C VAL A 84 7.06 -8.87 -14.40
N THR A 85 7.59 -9.96 -13.89
CA THR A 85 8.64 -10.75 -14.53
C THR A 85 8.05 -12.02 -15.13
N LYS A 86 8.60 -12.49 -16.27
CA LYS A 86 8.33 -13.84 -16.75
C LYS A 86 9.17 -14.79 -15.94
N SER A 87 8.52 -15.79 -15.38
CA SER A 87 9.22 -17.02 -15.04
C SER A 87 9.34 -17.87 -16.30
N PHE A 88 8.23 -18.07 -17.04
CA PHE A 88 8.22 -18.75 -18.32
C PHE A 88 7.01 -18.31 -19.16
N ILE A 89 7.22 -17.80 -20.38
CA ILE A 89 6.13 -17.59 -21.36
C ILE A 89 6.72 -17.98 -22.71
N ALA A 90 6.13 -18.99 -23.37
CA ALA A 90 6.65 -19.47 -24.65
C ALA A 90 6.51 -18.39 -25.75
N SER A 91 7.38 -18.45 -26.77
CA SER A 91 7.29 -17.52 -27.90
C SER A 91 5.91 -17.59 -28.58
N GLY A 92 5.31 -16.42 -28.84
CA GLY A 92 3.98 -16.31 -29.45
C GLY A 92 2.81 -16.41 -28.47
N ARG A 93 3.07 -16.56 -27.17
CA ARG A 93 2.06 -16.57 -26.10
C ARG A 93 1.95 -15.21 -25.42
N THR A 94 0.80 -14.94 -24.83
CA THR A 94 0.48 -13.65 -24.21
C THR A 94 0.09 -13.82 -22.74
N ALA A 95 0.30 -12.75 -21.99
CA ALA A 95 -0.18 -12.58 -20.63
C ALA A 95 -0.86 -11.22 -20.53
N THR A 96 -2.04 -11.18 -19.93
CA THR A 96 -2.80 -9.95 -19.65
C THR A 96 -2.92 -9.79 -18.14
N PHE A 97 -2.66 -8.59 -17.67
CA PHE A 97 -2.76 -8.23 -16.26
C PHE A 97 -3.76 -7.09 -16.12
N ASP A 98 -4.75 -7.29 -15.27
CA ASP A 98 -5.84 -6.38 -15.05
C ASP A 98 -5.96 -6.02 -13.57
N LEU A 99 -5.66 -4.76 -13.23
CA LEU A 99 -5.89 -4.24 -11.90
C LEU A 99 -7.29 -3.61 -11.84
N SER A 100 -8.16 -4.20 -11.02
CA SER A 100 -9.52 -3.70 -10.83
C SER A 100 -9.51 -2.32 -10.15
N ASN A 101 -10.29 -1.39 -10.71
CA ASN A 101 -10.55 -0.12 -10.06
C ASN A 101 -11.88 -0.23 -9.29
N PRO A 102 -11.86 -0.38 -7.97
CA PRO A 102 -13.09 -0.50 -7.18
C PRO A 102 -13.95 0.78 -7.16
N ASN A 103 -13.44 1.91 -7.69
CA ASN A 103 -14.13 3.20 -7.75
C ASN A 103 -14.75 3.52 -9.14
N GLY A 104 -14.76 2.59 -10.11
CA GLY A 104 -15.36 2.80 -11.43
C GLY A 104 -15.32 1.57 -12.36
N THR A 105 -15.91 1.68 -13.56
CA THR A 105 -16.10 0.54 -14.50
C THR A 105 -14.89 0.19 -15.38
N GLY A 106 -13.76 0.88 -15.22
CA GLY A 106 -12.59 0.72 -16.08
C GLY A 106 -11.48 -0.12 -15.45
N SER A 107 -11.25 -1.31 -16.01
CA SER A 107 -9.95 -1.99 -15.95
C SER A 107 -8.86 -1.05 -16.49
N THR A 108 -7.71 -0.99 -15.82
CA THR A 108 -6.52 -0.27 -16.33
C THR A 108 -5.67 -1.12 -17.28
N GLY A 109 -6.18 -2.29 -17.67
CA GLY A 109 -5.48 -3.38 -18.32
C GLY A 109 -4.67 -2.95 -19.53
N ASN A 110 -3.35 -2.84 -19.32
CA ASN A 110 -2.39 -2.86 -20.40
C ASN A 110 -2.40 -4.28 -20.99
N ASN A 111 -3.06 -4.44 -22.13
CA ASN A 111 -2.91 -5.62 -22.99
C ASN A 111 -1.49 -5.58 -23.58
N LEU A 112 -0.50 -6.08 -22.85
CA LEU A 112 0.86 -6.17 -23.35
C LEU A 112 1.32 -7.62 -23.32
N ALA A 113 1.45 -8.18 -24.52
CA ALA A 113 2.08 -9.45 -24.87
C ALA A 113 3.60 -9.49 -24.56
N SER A 114 4.07 -8.82 -23.51
CA SER A 114 5.49 -8.71 -23.20
C SER A 114 5.74 -8.44 -21.73
N VAL A 115 6.80 -9.06 -21.22
CA VAL A 115 7.27 -9.01 -19.84
C VAL A 115 8.07 -7.74 -19.59
N GLY A 116 7.94 -7.16 -18.39
CA GLY A 116 8.63 -5.93 -18.01
C GLY A 116 7.91 -5.15 -16.91
N THR A 117 8.33 -3.91 -16.69
CA THR A 117 7.65 -2.99 -15.76
C THR A 117 6.42 -2.38 -16.44
N PHE A 118 5.25 -2.52 -15.82
CA PHE A 118 3.99 -1.97 -16.34
C PHE A 118 3.65 -0.69 -15.60
N ASN A 119 3.86 0.44 -16.26
CA ASN A 119 3.38 1.73 -15.78
C ASN A 119 1.88 1.84 -16.08
N LEU A 120 1.08 2.18 -15.08
CA LEU A 120 -0.36 2.38 -15.24
C LEU A 120 -0.59 3.78 -15.82
N ASN A 121 -1.06 3.83 -17.08
CA ASN A 121 -1.43 5.09 -17.72
C ASN A 121 -2.66 5.74 -17.08
N ASN A 122 -3.57 4.93 -16.52
CA ASN A 122 -4.71 5.39 -15.73
C ASN A 122 -4.44 5.13 -14.23
N GLN A 123 -3.78 6.09 -13.60
CA GLN A 123 -3.55 6.08 -12.16
C GLN A 123 -4.86 6.40 -11.44
N PHE A 124 -5.39 5.46 -10.66
CA PHE A 124 -6.57 5.67 -9.82
C PHE A 124 -6.19 5.66 -8.34
N THR A 125 -6.99 6.35 -7.53
CA THR A 125 -6.84 6.37 -6.08
C THR A 125 -7.62 5.21 -5.46
N LEU A 126 -6.96 4.43 -4.63
CA LEU A 126 -7.56 3.46 -3.73
C LEU A 126 -7.78 4.13 -2.38
N SER A 127 -9.02 4.11 -1.88
CA SER A 127 -9.32 4.63 -0.53
C SER A 127 -8.70 3.74 0.54
N ALA A 128 -8.43 4.30 1.72
CA ALA A 128 -7.95 3.52 2.87
C ALA A 128 -8.90 2.35 3.17
N GLY A 129 -8.35 1.16 3.36
CA GLY A 129 -9.11 -0.08 3.63
C GLY A 129 -9.87 -0.66 2.44
N GLN A 130 -9.89 0.01 1.28
CA GLN A 130 -10.48 -0.53 0.07
C GLN A 130 -9.54 -1.58 -0.56
N THR A 131 -10.14 -2.59 -1.17
CA THR A 131 -9.41 -3.67 -1.84
C THR A 131 -9.50 -3.52 -3.35
N SER A 132 -8.37 -3.59 -4.02
CA SER A 132 -8.26 -3.78 -5.47
C SER A 132 -7.79 -5.21 -5.76
N THR A 133 -8.17 -5.74 -6.90
CA THR A 133 -7.85 -7.11 -7.33
C THR A 133 -7.06 -7.05 -8.62
N LEU A 134 -5.82 -7.54 -8.59
CA LEU A 134 -5.01 -7.78 -9.77
C LEU A 134 -5.32 -9.19 -10.29
N THR A 135 -5.82 -9.25 -11.51
CA THR A 135 -6.16 -10.50 -12.22
C THR A 135 -5.14 -10.75 -13.31
N ALA A 136 -4.60 -11.96 -13.36
CA ALA A 136 -3.73 -12.40 -14.45
C ALA A 136 -4.44 -13.40 -15.36
N SER A 137 -4.32 -13.21 -16.66
CA SER A 137 -4.79 -14.15 -17.68
C SER A 137 -3.62 -14.54 -18.58
N LEU A 138 -3.29 -15.82 -18.61
CA LEU A 138 -2.18 -16.37 -19.38
C LEU A 138 -2.75 -17.16 -20.55
N SER A 139 -2.18 -17.01 -21.74
CA SER A 139 -2.68 -17.70 -22.95
C SER A 139 -2.55 -19.23 -22.87
N ASN A 140 -1.59 -19.76 -22.11
CA ASN A 140 -1.55 -21.15 -21.70
C ASN A 140 -1.26 -21.27 -20.19
N PRO A 141 -2.30 -21.42 -19.35
CA PRO A 141 -2.14 -21.43 -17.90
C PRO A 141 -1.38 -22.65 -17.35
N ILE A 142 -1.18 -23.71 -18.14
CA ILE A 142 -0.52 -24.95 -17.71
C ILE A 142 1.00 -24.82 -17.80
N LEU A 143 1.48 -24.04 -18.77
CA LEU A 143 2.90 -23.98 -19.11
C LEU A 143 3.48 -22.60 -18.88
N ASP A 144 2.67 -21.55 -18.93
CA ASP A 144 3.14 -20.18 -18.76
C ASP A 144 3.03 -19.76 -17.30
N THR A 145 4.03 -19.03 -16.82
CA THR A 145 4.12 -18.55 -15.44
C THR A 145 4.67 -17.13 -15.43
N ALA A 146 3.96 -16.24 -14.74
CA ALA A 146 4.36 -14.85 -14.49
C ALA A 146 4.49 -14.58 -12.99
N GLN A 147 5.27 -13.56 -12.62
CA GLN A 147 5.51 -13.19 -11.24
C GLN A 147 5.37 -11.68 -11.02
N ILE A 148 4.75 -11.27 -9.92
CA ILE A 148 4.77 -9.87 -9.46
C ILE A 148 6.01 -9.65 -8.61
N GLN A 149 6.86 -8.73 -9.04
CA GLN A 149 8.06 -8.36 -8.29
C GLN A 149 7.83 -7.15 -7.38
N SER A 150 7.04 -6.19 -7.84
CA SER A 150 6.85 -4.94 -7.11
C SER A 150 5.52 -4.26 -7.39
N ILE A 151 5.05 -3.47 -6.43
CA ILE A 151 3.91 -2.55 -6.58
C ILE A 151 4.34 -1.18 -6.11
N THR A 152 4.13 -0.15 -6.94
CA THR A 152 4.46 1.24 -6.60
C THR A 152 3.19 2.07 -6.51
N VAL A 153 3.07 2.82 -5.42
CA VAL A 153 1.97 3.73 -5.15
C VAL A 153 2.50 5.09 -4.73
N ASP A 154 1.69 6.12 -4.91
CA ASP A 154 1.92 7.45 -4.37
C ASP A 154 1.02 7.67 -3.15
N TYR A 155 1.61 8.18 -2.09
CA TYR A 155 0.94 8.49 -0.84
C TYR A 155 1.23 9.94 -0.46
N THR A 156 0.18 10.71 -0.21
CA THR A 156 0.32 12.05 0.38
C THR A 156 -0.06 11.98 1.85
N PRO A 157 0.89 12.14 2.79
CA PRO A 157 0.57 12.13 4.20
C PRO A 157 -0.36 13.29 4.57
N THR A 158 -1.41 12.99 5.32
CA THR A 158 -2.26 14.03 5.90
C THR A 158 -1.41 14.78 6.93
N ALA A 159 -1.16 16.07 6.69
CA ALA A 159 -0.40 16.90 7.62
C ALA A 159 -1.13 16.93 8.97
N VAL A 160 -0.53 16.32 10.00
CA VAL A 160 -1.02 16.45 11.36
C VAL A 160 -0.64 17.85 11.84
N PRO A 161 -1.60 18.71 12.23
CA PRO A 161 -1.26 19.97 12.85
C PRO A 161 -0.58 19.67 14.18
N TRP A 162 0.73 19.91 14.24
CA TRP A 162 1.54 19.79 15.46
C TRP A 162 1.14 20.81 16.55
N GLU A 163 0.14 21.66 16.28
CA GLU A 163 -0.40 22.64 17.23
C GLU A 163 -1.20 22.00 18.37
N THR A 164 -1.66 20.74 18.25
CA THR A 164 -2.50 20.12 19.30
C THR A 164 -1.74 19.63 20.53
N ASP A 165 -0.40 19.54 20.50
CA ASP A 165 0.38 19.02 21.65
C ASP A 165 0.99 20.14 22.53
N ALA A 166 1.04 21.39 22.04
CA ALA A 166 1.63 22.52 22.79
C ALA A 166 0.59 23.40 23.52
N LEU A 167 -0.69 23.39 23.12
CA LEU A 167 -1.72 24.24 23.70
C LEU A 167 -1.93 24.04 25.22
N PRO A 168 -1.91 22.80 25.77
CA PRO A 168 -2.03 22.61 27.22
C PRO A 168 -0.80 23.13 27.98
N VAL A 169 0.39 22.99 27.40
CA VAL A 169 1.68 23.36 28.04
C VAL A 169 1.84 24.88 28.05
N VAL A 170 1.50 25.55 26.95
CA VAL A 170 1.56 27.02 26.88
C VAL A 170 0.49 27.65 27.77
N GLY A 171 -0.74 27.10 27.78
CA GLY A 171 -1.83 27.57 28.66
C GLY A 171 -1.51 27.41 30.14
N SER A 172 -0.95 26.27 30.54
CA SER A 172 -0.54 26.02 31.94
C SER A 172 0.63 26.88 32.39
N THR A 173 1.59 27.18 31.50
CA THR A 173 2.71 28.07 31.80
C THR A 173 2.26 29.51 32.07
N ILE A 174 1.29 30.01 31.29
CA ILE A 174 0.75 31.37 31.48
C ILE A 174 -0.06 31.46 32.78
N LEU A 175 -0.90 30.46 33.09
CA LEU A 175 -1.65 30.43 34.36
C LEU A 175 -0.72 30.32 35.58
N PHE A 176 0.35 29.54 35.50
CA PHE A 176 1.31 29.43 36.60
C PHE A 176 2.07 30.75 36.82
N GLY A 177 2.50 31.42 35.74
CA GLY A 177 3.15 32.72 35.81
C GLY A 177 2.27 33.81 36.44
N LEU A 178 1.00 33.88 36.05
CA LEU A 178 0.03 34.82 36.62
C LEU A 178 -0.30 34.52 38.10
N GLY A 179 -0.42 33.24 38.46
CA GLY A 179 -0.67 32.80 39.84
C GLY A 179 0.46 33.15 40.81
N VAL A 180 1.72 32.98 40.39
CA VAL A 180 2.90 33.32 41.20
C VAL A 180 3.04 34.84 41.37
N TRP A 181 2.74 35.61 40.33
CA TRP A 181 2.78 37.08 40.40
C TRP A 181 1.69 37.65 41.34
N GLY A 182 0.48 37.08 41.31
CA GLY A 182 -0.61 37.45 42.23
C GLY A 182 -0.22 37.26 43.70
N LYS A 183 0.38 36.12 44.07
CA LYS A 183 0.78 35.87 45.47
C LYS A 183 1.86 36.84 45.97
N ARG A 184 2.76 37.32 45.11
CA ARG A 184 3.83 38.27 45.49
C ARG A 184 3.32 39.70 45.73
N LYS A 185 2.20 40.11 45.14
CA LYS A 185 1.63 41.46 45.31
C LYS A 185 0.66 41.57 46.50
N PHE A 186 0.04 40.46 46.92
CA PHE A 186 -0.91 40.43 48.04
C PHE A 186 -0.32 39.96 49.37
N ALA A 187 0.92 39.48 49.40
CA ALA A 187 1.65 39.25 50.64
C ALA A 187 2.06 40.60 51.26
N LYS A 188 1.13 41.25 51.97
CA LYS A 188 1.47 42.32 52.91
C LYS A 188 2.44 41.73 53.97
N PRO A 189 3.53 42.41 54.33
CA PRO A 189 4.26 42.05 55.53
C PRO A 189 3.32 42.24 56.72
N LEU A 190 2.97 41.15 57.40
CA LEU A 190 2.39 41.20 58.74
C LEU A 190 3.42 41.88 59.64
N GLN A 191 3.11 43.11 60.04
CA GLN A 191 3.87 43.86 61.05
C GLN A 191 3.98 43.03 62.34
N LYS A 192 5.18 42.92 62.86
CA LYS A 192 5.45 42.76 64.29
C LYS A 192 6.35 43.91 64.72
#